data_AF-A0A1F3BQA5-F1
#
_entry.id   AF-A0A1F3BQA5-F1
#
_cell.length_a   1.000
_cell.length_b   1.000
_cell.length_c   1.000
_cell.angle_alpha   90.00
_cell.angle_beta   90.00
_cell.angle_gamma   90.00
#
_symmetry.space_group_name_H-M   'P 1'
#
loop_
_entity.id
_entity.type
_entity.pdbx_description
1 polymer ?
#
loop_
_entity_poly.entity_id
_entity_poly.type
_entity_poly.pdbx_seq_one_letter_code
_entity_poly.pdbx_strand_id
1 'polypeptide(L)'
;MELSKKGKKIARQIIEKGLQAEFANGLNSFDKIITDWKNNLNDNKTTYHNLYEKLMNFDKHIAGRYDGMTGSSYIFIIASQLHDGIISENDLFDFPDEIKQAIKMIANINS
;
A
#
# COMPACT_ATOMS: atom_id res chain seq x y z
N MET A 1 -17.00 3.69 -12.45
CA MET A 1 -16.86 5.17 -12.45
C MET A 1 -15.53 5.52 -13.12
N GLU A 2 -15.51 6.46 -14.06
CA GLU A 2 -14.25 6.87 -14.71
C GLU A 2 -13.80 8.25 -14.21
N LEU A 3 -12.52 8.35 -13.85
CA LEU A 3 -11.91 9.62 -13.44
C LEU A 3 -11.65 10.55 -14.63
N SER A 4 -11.92 11.84 -14.45
CA SER A 4 -11.48 12.88 -15.38
C SER A 4 -9.94 12.94 -15.47
N LYS A 5 -9.39 13.64 -16.47
CA LYS A 5 -7.93 13.84 -16.58
C LYS A 5 -7.31 14.45 -15.32
N LYS A 6 -7.98 15.44 -14.71
CA LYS A 6 -7.56 16.03 -13.43
C LYS A 6 -7.66 15.01 -12.29
N GLY A 7 -8.75 14.24 -12.22
CA GLY A 7 -8.93 13.18 -11.23
C GLY A 7 -7.87 12.08 -11.32
N LYS A 8 -7.50 11.65 -12.54
CA LYS A 8 -6.42 10.68 -12.77
C LYS A 8 -5.06 11.20 -12.28
N LYS A 9 -4.81 12.52 -12.33
CA LYS A 9 -3.60 13.14 -11.78
C LYS A 9 -3.59 13.09 -10.24
N ILE A 10 -4.69 13.50 -9.60
CA ILE A 10 -4.86 13.44 -8.14
C ILE A 10 -4.69 12.00 -7.65
N ALA A 11 -5.35 11.06 -8.33
CA ALA A 11 -5.26 9.64 -8.00
C ALA A 11 -3.82 9.12 -7.98
N ARG A 12 -3.02 9.42 -9.02
CA ARG A 12 -1.62 9.00 -9.07
C ARG A 12 -0.79 9.57 -7.92
N GLN A 13 -1.05 10.81 -7.51
CA GLN A 13 -0.31 11.42 -6.39
C GLN A 13 -0.61 10.72 -5.06
N ILE A 14 -1.89 10.37 -4.83
CA ILE A 14 -2.31 9.62 -3.64
C ILE A 14 -1.73 8.20 -3.67
N ILE A 15 -1.83 7.52 -4.82
CA ILE A 15 -1.29 6.17 -5.02
C ILE A 15 0.21 6.14 -4.76
N GLU A 16 0.97 7.08 -5.34
CA GLU A 16 2.41 7.20 -5.13
C GLU A 16 2.75 7.45 -3.66
N LYS A 17 2.02 8.36 -2.99
CA LYS A 17 2.20 8.61 -1.56
C LYS A 17 2.01 7.32 -0.75
N GLY A 18 0.93 6.58 -1.00
CA GLY A 18 0.67 5.32 -0.32
C GLY A 18 1.73 4.25 -0.64
N LEU A 19 2.17 4.14 -1.90
CA LEU A 19 3.23 3.23 -2.31
C LEU A 19 4.55 3.49 -1.55
N GLN A 20 4.94 4.76 -1.41
CA GLN A 20 6.12 5.13 -0.61
C GLN A 20 5.96 4.75 0.87
N ALA A 21 4.78 4.96 1.44
CA ALA A 21 4.49 4.54 2.82
C ALA A 21 4.57 3.02 2.99
N GLU A 22 4.11 2.24 2.00
CA GLU A 22 4.22 0.79 2.03
C GLU A 22 5.66 0.31 1.91
N PHE A 23 6.46 0.90 1.01
CA PHE A 23 7.89 0.61 0.95
C PHE A 23 8.59 0.91 2.27
N ALA A 24 8.28 2.04 2.92
CA ALA A 24 8.82 2.35 4.23
C ALA A 24 8.42 1.30 5.29
N ASN A 25 7.16 0.86 5.30
CA ASN A 25 6.69 -0.20 6.20
C ASN A 25 7.38 -1.54 5.95
N GLY A 26 7.56 -1.93 4.68
CA GLY A 26 8.31 -3.13 4.28
C GLY A 26 9.75 -3.07 4.77
N LEU A 27 10.46 -1.98 4.49
CA LEU A 27 11.84 -1.75 4.92
C LEU A 27 11.99 -1.79 6.44
N ASN A 28 11.10 -1.13 7.18
CA ASN A 28 11.09 -1.18 8.65
C ASN A 28 10.88 -2.61 9.18
N SER A 29 10.05 -3.41 8.51
CA SER A 29 9.83 -4.80 8.90
C SER A 29 11.05 -5.69 8.65
N PHE A 30 11.80 -5.44 7.56
CA PHE A 30 13.05 -6.14 7.28
C PHE A 30 14.16 -5.73 8.25
N ASP A 31 14.26 -4.43 8.53
CA ASP A 31 15.23 -3.90 9.50
C ASP A 31 15.01 -4.49 10.90
N LYS A 32 13.75 -4.67 11.32
CA LYS A 32 13.43 -5.37 12.57
C LYS A 32 14.01 -6.78 12.61
N ILE A 33 13.85 -7.57 11.56
CA ILE A 33 14.38 -8.95 11.48
C ILE A 33 15.91 -8.94 11.59
N ILE A 34 16.57 -8.02 10.89
CA ILE A 34 18.03 -7.86 10.93
C ILE A 34 18.50 -7.41 12.31
N THR A 35 17.76 -6.51 12.95
CA THR A 35 18.06 -6.01 14.30
C THR A 35 17.92 -7.12 15.35
N ASP A 36 16.87 -7.94 15.26
CA ASP A 36 16.67 -9.08 16.16
C ASP A 36 17.83 -10.09 16.03
N TRP A 37 18.33 -10.32 14.82
CA TRP A 37 19.53 -11.13 14.57
C TRP A 37 20.80 -10.53 15.17
N LYS A 38 21.05 -9.23 14.96
CA LYS A 38 22.21 -8.52 15.55
C LYS A 38 22.22 -8.58 17.08
N ASN A 39 21.04 -8.65 17.69
CA ASN A 39 20.86 -8.79 19.14
C ASN A 39 20.88 -10.26 19.61
N ASN A 40 21.26 -11.21 18.74
CA ASN A 40 21.33 -12.64 19.03
C ASN A 40 20.00 -13.26 19.47
N LEU A 41 18.86 -12.70 19.06
CA LEU A 41 17.53 -13.26 19.37
C LEU A 41 17.19 -14.47 18.49
N ASN A 42 17.82 -14.60 17.33
CA ASN A 42 17.65 -15.71 16.39
C ASN A 42 19.00 -16.12 15.80
N ASP A 43 19.13 -17.40 15.42
CA ASP A 43 20.30 -17.87 14.68
C ASP A 43 20.29 -17.42 13.21
N ASN A 44 21.42 -17.62 12.53
CA ASN A 44 21.62 -17.20 11.14
C ASN A 44 20.63 -17.84 10.16
N LYS A 45 20.35 -19.16 10.30
CA LYS A 45 19.47 -19.90 9.38
C LYS A 45 18.04 -19.43 9.54
N THR A 46 17.56 -19.32 10.77
CA THR A 46 16.21 -18.85 11.08
C THR A 46 16.01 -17.41 10.58
N THR A 47 16.98 -16.52 10.84
CA THR A 47 16.94 -15.13 10.36
C THR A 47 16.88 -15.05 8.84
N TYR A 48 17.74 -15.80 8.14
CA TYR A 48 17.78 -15.82 6.67
C TYR A 48 16.43 -16.22 6.07
N HIS A 49 15.83 -17.30 6.57
CA HIS A 49 14.53 -17.76 6.06
C HIS A 49 13.40 -16.76 6.37
N ASN A 50 13.36 -16.19 7.58
CA ASN A 50 12.36 -15.19 7.96
C ASN A 50 12.46 -13.93 7.08
N LEU A 51 13.67 -13.45 6.83
CA LEU A 51 13.90 -12.28 5.97
C LEU A 51 13.46 -12.58 4.53
N TYR A 52 13.86 -13.74 3.99
CA TYR A 52 13.49 -14.16 2.64
C TYR A 52 11.98 -14.28 2.47
N GLU A 53 11.30 -14.97 3.39
CA GLU A 53 9.85 -15.14 3.34
C GLU A 53 9.12 -13.78 3.44
N LYS A 54 9.56 -12.91 4.37
CA LYS A 54 8.98 -11.58 4.53
C LYS A 54 9.15 -10.74 3.27
N LEU A 55 10.32 -10.79 2.63
CA LEU A 55 10.60 -10.09 1.37
C LEU A 55 9.72 -10.62 0.23
N MET A 56 9.62 -11.94 0.07
CA MET A 56 8.80 -12.56 -0.96
C MET A 56 7.31 -12.23 -0.81
N ASN A 57 6.80 -12.23 0.43
CA ASN A 57 5.41 -11.87 0.69
C ASN A 57 5.14 -10.38 0.45
N PHE A 58 6.09 -9.52 0.82
CA PHE A 58 5.99 -8.09 0.54
C PHE A 58 6.03 -7.78 -0.95
N ASP A 59 6.93 -8.41 -1.70
CA ASP A 59 7.02 -8.26 -3.16
C ASP A 59 5.72 -8.68 -3.86
N LYS A 60 5.16 -9.85 -3.50
CA LYS A 60 3.85 -10.31 -3.99
C LYS A 60 2.72 -9.32 -3.70
N HIS A 61 2.73 -8.71 -2.51
CA HIS A 61 1.73 -7.72 -2.11
C HIS A 61 1.82 -6.44 -2.96
N ILE A 62 3.02 -5.89 -3.13
CA ILE A 62 3.27 -4.71 -3.98
C ILE A 62 2.88 -5.02 -5.43
N ALA A 63 3.35 -6.14 -5.98
CA ALA A 63 3.01 -6.55 -7.34
C ALA A 63 1.48 -6.70 -7.52
N GLY A 64 0.82 -7.40 -6.59
CA GLY A 64 -0.63 -7.61 -6.65
C GLY A 64 -1.46 -6.33 -6.63
N ARG A 65 -0.96 -5.26 -6.01
CA ARG A 65 -1.65 -3.97 -5.95
C ARG A 65 -1.32 -3.04 -7.10
N TYR A 66 -0.06 -3.00 -7.54
CA TYR A 66 0.45 -1.93 -8.40
C TYR A 66 0.86 -2.37 -9.81
N ASP A 67 1.13 -3.66 -10.03
CA ASP A 67 1.51 -4.13 -11.37
C ASP A 67 0.33 -4.07 -12.33
N GLY A 68 0.61 -3.64 -13.57
CA GLY A 68 -0.41 -3.51 -14.61
C GLY A 68 -1.48 -2.45 -14.32
N MET A 69 -1.22 -1.54 -13.37
CA MET A 69 -2.15 -0.48 -12.99
C MET A 69 -2.57 0.38 -14.19
N THR A 70 -3.87 0.45 -14.43
CA THR A 70 -4.49 1.31 -15.45
C THR A 70 -5.39 2.37 -14.81
N GLY A 71 -5.83 3.37 -15.58
CA GLY A 71 -6.68 4.44 -15.06
C GLY A 71 -8.01 3.99 -14.44
N SER A 72 -8.53 2.82 -14.81
CA SER A 72 -9.75 2.23 -14.22
C SER A 72 -9.50 1.58 -12.85
N SER A 73 -8.26 1.17 -12.57
CA SER A 73 -7.88 0.54 -11.28
C SER A 73 -7.65 1.54 -10.15
N TYR A 74 -7.46 2.83 -10.45
CA TYR A 74 -7.04 3.84 -9.47
C TYR A 74 -7.98 3.97 -8.26
N ILE A 75 -9.30 3.99 -8.49
CA ILE A 75 -10.26 4.11 -7.38
C ILE A 75 -10.17 2.91 -6.45
N PHE A 76 -9.99 1.70 -6.99
CA PHE A 76 -9.88 0.47 -6.21
C PHE A 76 -8.57 0.43 -5.42
N ILE A 77 -7.45 0.86 -6.01
CA ILE A 77 -6.16 0.93 -5.33
C ILE A 77 -6.23 1.92 -4.16
N ILE A 78 -6.78 3.11 -4.38
CA ILE A 78 -6.93 4.12 -3.32
C ILE A 78 -7.86 3.61 -2.22
N ALA A 79 -8.96 2.94 -2.58
CA ALA A 79 -9.86 2.33 -1.60
C ALA A 79 -9.17 1.23 -0.78
N SER A 80 -8.33 0.39 -1.40
CA SER A 80 -7.53 -0.61 -0.70
C SER A 80 -6.48 0.03 0.22
N GLN A 81 -5.78 1.07 -0.24
CA GLN A 81 -4.84 1.82 0.60
C GLN A 81 -5.54 2.48 1.80
N LEU A 82 -6.78 2.96 1.61
CA LEU A 82 -7.58 3.54 2.69
C LEU A 82 -8.05 2.47 3.69
N HIS A 83 -8.53 1.33 3.17
CA HIS A 83 -8.96 0.20 4.00
C HIS A 83 -7.83 -0.31 4.90
N ASP A 84 -6.63 -0.45 4.34
CA ASP A 84 -5.44 -0.90 5.06
C ASP A 84 -4.83 0.19 5.97
N GLY A 85 -5.37 1.41 5.97
CA GLY A 85 -4.86 2.54 6.75
C GLY A 85 -3.52 3.10 6.28
N ILE A 86 -3.11 2.79 5.04
CA ILE A 86 -1.87 3.32 4.42
C ILE A 86 -2.03 4.81 4.08
N ILE A 87 -3.24 5.19 3.64
CA ILE A 87 -3.66 6.58 3.49
C ILE A 87 -4.84 6.86 4.42
N SER A 88 -5.12 8.13 4.63
CA SER A 88 -6.23 8.61 5.45
C SER A 88 -7.31 9.26 4.59
N GLU A 89 -8.49 9.50 5.16
CA GLU A 89 -9.54 10.25 4.46
C GLU A 89 -9.11 11.66 4.06
N ASN A 90 -8.19 12.27 4.80
CA ASN A 90 -7.64 13.59 4.50
C ASN A 90 -6.88 13.60 3.17
N ASP A 91 -6.31 12.48 2.77
CA ASP A 91 -5.61 12.34 1.49
C ASP A 91 -6.57 12.42 0.30
N LEU A 92 -7.87 12.24 0.54
CA LEU A 92 -8.89 12.34 -0.49
C LEU A 92 -9.39 13.78 -0.70
N PHE A 93 -8.89 14.77 0.06
CA PHE A 93 -9.43 16.14 0.12
C PHE A 93 -9.68 16.78 -1.25
N ASP A 94 -8.74 16.61 -2.20
CA ASP A 94 -8.78 17.20 -3.54
C ASP A 94 -9.78 16.53 -4.50
N PHE A 95 -10.36 15.38 -4.11
CA PHE A 95 -11.42 14.75 -4.89
C PHE A 95 -12.78 15.44 -4.68
N PRO A 96 -13.65 15.44 -5.70
CA PRO A 96 -15.07 15.75 -5.52
C PRO A 96 -15.74 14.76 -4.54
N ASP A 97 -16.77 15.22 -3.84
CA ASP A 97 -17.43 14.42 -2.80
C ASP A 97 -18.00 13.09 -3.32
N GLU A 98 -18.52 13.08 -4.56
CA GLU A 98 -19.00 11.85 -5.21
C GLU A 98 -17.89 10.77 -5.28
N ILE A 99 -16.66 11.18 -5.65
CA ILE A 99 -15.51 10.28 -5.73
C ILE A 99 -15.08 9.82 -4.34
N LYS A 100 -15.05 10.74 -3.36
CA LYS A 100 -14.71 10.41 -1.96
C LYS A 100 -15.67 9.35 -1.42
N GLN A 101 -16.98 9.52 -1.64
CA GLN A 101 -17.99 8.56 -1.17
C GLN A 101 -17.85 7.20 -1.86
N ALA A 102 -17.59 7.18 -3.17
CA ALA A 102 -17.34 5.94 -3.89
C ALA A 102 -16.11 5.19 -3.33
N ILE A 103 -15.00 5.88 -3.09
CA ILE A 103 -13.78 5.30 -2.50
C ILE A 103 -14.07 4.72 -1.12
N LYS A 104 -14.74 5.48 -0.24
CA LYS A 104 -15.09 5.05 1.12
C LYS A 104 -16.02 3.83 1.12
N MET A 105 -17.02 3.82 0.24
CA MET A 105 -17.92 2.70 0.10
C MET A 105 -17.17 1.42 -0.29
N ILE A 106 -16.27 1.51 -1.27
CA ILE A 106 -15.44 0.35 -1.70
C ILE A 106 -14.51 -0.09 -0.56
N ALA A 107 -13.88 0.85 0.15
CA ALA A 107 -12.98 0.54 1.27
C ALA A 107 -13.71 -0.20 2.41
N ASN A 108 -14.99 0.11 2.65
CA ASN A 108 -15.79 -0.57 3.67
C ASN A 108 -16.33 -1.94 3.21
N ILE A 109 -16.52 -2.17 1.91
CA ILE A 109 -16.99 -3.47 1.39
C ILE A 109 -15.90 -4.53 1.45
N ASN A 110 -14.63 -4.13 1.34
CA ASN A 110 -13.49 -5.05 1.39
C ASN A 110 -13.03 -5.39 2.83
N SER A 111 -13.90 -5.18 3.84
CA SER A 111 -13.64 -5.49 5.26
C SER A 111 -14.13 -6.86 5.70
#